data_AF-A0A7V6DCE6-F1
#
_entry.id   AF-A0A7V6DCE6-F1
#
_cell.length_a   1.000
_cell.length_b   1.000
_cell.length_c   1.000
_cell.angle_alpha   90.00
_cell.angle_beta   90.00
_cell.angle_gamma   90.00
#
_symmetry.space_group_name_H-M   'P 1'
#
loop_
_entity.id
_entity.type
_entity.pdbx_description
1 polymer ?
#
loop_
_entity_poly.entity_id
_entity_poly.type
_entity_poly.pdbx_seq_one_letter_code
_entity_poly.pdbx_strand_id
1 'polypeptide(L)'
;MRCDEVQEQLSALIDEQLSQGEREAVLNHLSRCETCFRQYQELTRFVEWCRQLEAPEPKIDLWQELQPTLAEMLAEQRLPLSQRIQRQWSRLVSQVCYGIILFLQVVTYQVTMTLSRYIMEPERAAYGRPWRG
;
A
#
# COMPACT_ATOMS: atom_id res chain seq x y z
N MET A 1 -38.13 4.07 -13.56
CA MET A 1 -38.25 3.62 -12.16
C MET A 1 -39.70 3.59 -11.76
N ARG A 2 -40.05 2.55 -11.00
CA ARG A 2 -41.36 2.39 -10.39
C ARG A 2 -41.41 3.10 -9.04
N CYS A 3 -42.61 3.40 -8.55
CA CYS A 3 -42.79 4.00 -7.23
C CYS A 3 -42.19 3.13 -6.11
N ASP A 4 -42.37 1.81 -6.19
CA ASP A 4 -41.87 0.86 -5.18
C ASP A 4 -40.34 0.95 -5.04
N GLU A 5 -39.62 0.98 -6.17
CA GLU A 5 -38.16 1.10 -6.22
C GLU A 5 -37.69 2.43 -5.61
N VAL A 6 -38.40 3.52 -5.92
CA VAL A 6 -38.05 4.86 -5.41
C VAL A 6 -38.29 4.94 -3.90
N GLN A 7 -39.38 4.37 -3.40
CA GLN A 7 -39.72 4.33 -1.98
C GLN A 7 -38.62 3.64 -1.15
N GLU A 8 -38.09 2.51 -1.63
CA GLU A 8 -36.98 1.81 -0.98
C GLU A 8 -35.68 2.65 -0.96
N GLN A 9 -35.50 3.52 -1.96
CA GLN A 9 -34.30 4.34 -2.11
C GLN A 9 -34.39 5.73 -1.44
N LEU A 10 -35.54 6.12 -0.90
CA LEU A 10 -35.70 7.45 -0.28
C LEU A 10 -34.80 7.66 0.94
N SER A 11 -34.62 6.64 1.79
CA SER A 11 -33.71 6.74 2.95
C SER A 11 -32.26 6.90 2.50
N ALA A 12 -31.83 6.07 1.56
CA ALA A 12 -30.48 6.17 0.98
C ALA A 12 -30.23 7.51 0.28
N LEU A 13 -31.27 8.12 -0.32
CA LEU A 13 -31.19 9.47 -0.86
C LEU A 13 -30.95 10.52 0.23
N ILE A 14 -31.65 10.43 1.37
CA ILE A 14 -31.51 11.35 2.51
C ILE A 14 -30.13 11.23 3.16
N ASP A 15 -29.60 10.01 3.25
CA ASP A 15 -28.30 9.71 3.84
C ASP A 15 -27.11 9.90 2.87
N GLU A 16 -27.36 10.39 1.64
CA GLU A 16 -26.37 10.60 0.58
C GLU A 16 -25.61 9.32 0.16
N GLN A 17 -26.27 8.16 0.25
CA GLN A 17 -25.68 6.83 -0.02
C GLN A 17 -25.94 6.30 -1.45
N LEU A 18 -26.69 7.04 -2.26
CA LEU A 18 -26.95 6.66 -3.66
C LEU A 18 -25.78 7.06 -4.57
N SER A 19 -25.50 6.22 -5.59
CA SER A 19 -24.60 6.62 -6.66
C SER A 19 -25.19 7.78 -7.46
N GLN A 20 -24.34 8.50 -8.21
CA GLN A 20 -24.79 9.67 -8.99
C GLN A 20 -25.94 9.34 -9.95
N GLY A 21 -25.85 8.20 -10.67
CA GLY A 21 -26.88 7.79 -11.63
C GLY A 21 -28.21 7.42 -10.96
N GLU A 22 -28.16 6.73 -9.82
CA GLU A 22 -29.36 6.39 -9.04
C GLU A 22 -30.02 7.64 -8.47
N ARG A 23 -29.22 8.55 -7.93
CA ARG A 23 -29.70 9.84 -7.40
C ARG A 23 -30.43 10.64 -8.48
N GLU A 24 -29.87 10.76 -9.68
CA GLU A 24 -30.52 11.47 -10.79
C GLU A 24 -31.83 10.80 -11.20
N ALA A 25 -31.88 9.47 -11.25
CA ALA A 25 -33.08 8.72 -11.59
C ALA A 25 -34.21 8.90 -10.55
N VAL A 26 -33.86 8.84 -9.26
CA VAL A 26 -34.80 9.09 -8.15
C VAL A 26 -35.31 10.52 -8.16
N LEU A 27 -34.43 11.52 -8.29
CA LEU A 27 -34.81 12.93 -8.35
C LEU A 27 -35.73 13.23 -9.55
N ASN A 28 -35.47 12.62 -10.70
CA ASN A 28 -36.34 12.74 -11.87
C ASN A 28 -37.73 12.16 -11.58
N HIS A 29 -37.81 11.00 -10.92
CA HIS A 29 -39.11 10.44 -10.51
C HIS A 29 -39.84 11.35 -9.51
N LEU A 30 -39.15 11.88 -8.50
CA LEU A 30 -39.73 12.81 -7.52
C LEU A 30 -40.29 14.09 -8.17
N SER A 31 -39.70 14.56 -9.28
CA SER A 31 -40.22 15.72 -10.02
C SER A 31 -41.55 15.44 -10.76
N ARG A 32 -41.88 14.16 -10.98
CA ARG A 32 -43.03 13.72 -11.78
C ARG A 32 -44.11 13.01 -10.96
N CYS A 33 -43.77 12.52 -9.77
CA CYS A 33 -44.66 11.74 -8.91
C CYS A 33 -44.87 12.46 -7.57
N GLU A 34 -46.04 13.08 -7.43
CA GLU A 34 -46.40 13.83 -6.21
C GLU A 34 -46.45 12.92 -4.96
N THR A 35 -46.89 11.67 -5.11
CA THR A 35 -46.97 10.71 -3.99
C THR A 35 -45.60 10.42 -3.40
N CYS A 36 -44.61 10.10 -4.24
CA CYS A 36 -43.24 9.83 -3.78
C CYS A 36 -42.58 11.09 -3.24
N PHE A 37 -42.87 12.26 -3.84
CA PHE A 37 -42.39 13.54 -3.35
C PHE A 37 -42.92 13.87 -1.95
N ARG A 38 -44.20 13.63 -1.68
CA ARG A 38 -44.80 13.83 -0.36
C ARG A 38 -44.16 12.94 0.71
N GLN A 39 -43.96 11.65 0.38
CA GLN A 39 -43.28 10.71 1.27
C GLN A 39 -41.85 11.14 1.57
N TYR A 40 -41.10 11.59 0.55
CA TYR A 40 -39.77 12.16 0.73
C TYR A 40 -39.79 13.35 1.69
N GLN A 41 -40.69 14.31 1.50
CA GLN A 41 -40.82 15.47 2.39
C GLN A 41 -41.20 15.12 3.84
N GLU A 42 -42.02 14.09 4.04
CA GLU A 42 -42.36 13.61 5.38
C GLU A 42 -41.15 12.98 6.08
N LEU A 43 -40.40 12.13 5.36
CA LEU A 43 -39.16 11.53 5.86
C LEU A 43 -38.10 12.58 6.17
N THR A 44 -37.89 13.56 5.28
CA THR A 44 -36.91 14.64 5.51
C THR A 44 -37.27 15.46 6.75
N ARG A 45 -38.54 15.85 6.91
CA ARG A 45 -39.00 16.58 8.10
C ARG A 45 -38.80 15.79 9.39
N PHE A 46 -39.05 14.48 9.35
CA PHE A 46 -38.81 13.61 10.49
C PHE A 46 -37.33 13.55 10.88
N VAL A 47 -36.43 13.37 9.90
CA VAL A 47 -34.98 13.35 10.14
C VAL A 47 -34.48 14.70 10.66
N GLU A 48 -34.94 15.81 10.08
CA GLU A 48 -34.62 17.16 10.56
C GLU A 48 -35.07 17.38 12.01
N TRP A 49 -36.26 16.90 12.36
CA TRP A 49 -36.75 16.95 13.73
C TRP A 49 -35.89 16.12 14.68
N CYS A 50 -35.50 14.91 14.29
CA CYS A 50 -34.59 14.08 15.09
C CYS A 50 -33.22 14.75 15.29
N ARG A 51 -32.70 15.49 14.30
CA ARG A 51 -31.44 16.23 14.42
C ARG A 51 -31.49 17.40 15.40
N GLN A 52 -32.69 17.91 15.70
CA GLN A 52 -32.89 18.99 16.67
C GLN A 52 -32.96 18.47 18.11
N LEU A 53 -33.11 17.16 18.31
CA LEU A 53 -33.08 16.56 19.64
C LEU A 53 -31.68 16.73 20.22
N GLU A 54 -31.62 17.11 21.50
CA GLU A 54 -30.36 17.25 22.21
C GLU A 54 -29.65 15.89 22.23
N ALA A 55 -28.46 15.84 21.62
CA ALA A 55 -27.68 14.62 21.56
C ALA A 55 -27.28 14.24 23.00
N PRO A 56 -27.58 13.01 23.46
CA PRO A 56 -27.16 12.61 24.78
C PRO A 56 -25.64 12.66 24.85
N GLU A 57 -25.13 13.28 25.89
CA GLU A 57 -23.69 13.30 26.14
C GLU A 57 -23.22 11.84 26.32
N PRO A 58 -22.22 11.39 25.55
CA PRO A 58 -21.76 10.01 25.64
C PRO A 58 -21.29 9.73 27.06
N LYS A 59 -21.86 8.71 27.71
CA LYS A 59 -21.53 8.34 29.11
C LYS A 59 -20.07 7.91 29.30
N ILE A 60 -19.38 7.61 28.21
CA ILE A 60 -17.99 7.15 28.17
C ILE A 60 -17.22 8.20 27.38
N ASP A 61 -16.09 8.65 27.93
CA ASP A 61 -15.15 9.51 27.22
C ASP A 61 -14.41 8.69 26.15
N LEU A 62 -15.12 8.41 25.05
CA LEU A 62 -14.60 7.67 23.90
C LEU A 62 -13.33 8.32 23.33
N TRP A 63 -13.13 9.61 23.58
CA TRP A 63 -11.93 10.32 23.15
C TRP A 63 -10.67 9.79 23.84
N GLN A 64 -10.74 9.39 25.11
CA GLN A 64 -9.57 8.84 25.82
C GLN A 64 -9.07 7.53 25.21
N GLU A 65 -9.98 6.68 24.72
CA GLU A 65 -9.61 5.42 24.07
C GLU A 65 -9.17 5.63 22.61
N LEU A 66 -9.79 6.58 21.91
CA LEU A 66 -9.52 6.82 20.49
C LEU A 66 -8.26 7.66 20.25
N GLN A 67 -7.97 8.62 21.12
CA GLN A 67 -6.83 9.54 21.02
C GLN A 67 -5.47 8.83 20.83
N PRO A 68 -5.09 7.80 21.63
CA PRO A 68 -3.80 7.13 21.44
C PRO A 68 -3.72 6.44 20.07
N THR A 69 -4.78 5.74 19.67
CA THR A 69 -4.85 5.04 18.37
C THR A 69 -4.73 6.02 17.20
N LEU A 70 -5.42 7.17 17.27
CA LEU A 70 -5.31 8.23 16.25
C LEU A 70 -3.91 8.86 16.22
N ALA A 71 -3.31 9.07 17.38
CA ALA A 71 -1.96 9.63 17.48
C ALA A 71 -0.91 8.71 16.85
N GLU A 72 -1.02 7.39 17.05
CA GLU A 72 -0.16 6.40 16.40
C GLU A 72 -0.34 6.41 14.88
N MET A 73 -1.58 6.41 14.37
CA MET A 73 -1.83 6.47 12.93
C MET A 73 -1.30 7.76 12.28
N LEU A 74 -1.42 8.89 12.96
CA LEU A 74 -0.88 10.18 12.49
C LEU A 74 0.66 10.21 12.56
N ALA A 75 1.27 9.58 13.56
CA ALA A 75 2.71 9.46 13.69
C ALA A 75 3.31 8.61 12.56
N GLU A 76 2.63 7.55 12.14
CA GLU A 76 3.04 6.72 10.99
C GLU A 76 2.96 7.47 9.65
N GLN A 77 1.99 8.38 9.47
CA GLN A 77 1.97 9.24 8.28
C GLN A 77 3.10 10.28 8.28
N ARG A 78 3.58 10.68 9.45
CA ARG A 78 4.62 11.72 9.65
C ARG A 78 6.05 11.17 9.60
N LEU A 79 6.26 9.94 9.13
CA LEU A 79 7.61 9.37 9.05
C LEU A 79 8.50 10.21 8.11
N PRO A 80 9.66 10.72 8.59
CA PRO A 80 10.53 11.58 7.78
C PRO A 80 11.12 10.81 6.60
N LEU A 81 11.28 11.50 5.47
CA LEU A 81 11.84 10.94 4.22
C LEU A 81 13.17 10.19 4.45
N SER A 82 13.95 10.60 5.44
CA SER A 82 15.22 9.96 5.83
C SER A 82 15.06 8.49 6.24
N GLN A 83 13.96 8.09 6.87
CA GLN A 83 13.74 6.69 7.27
C GLN A 83 13.33 5.79 6.09
N ARG A 84 12.62 6.34 5.10
CA ARG A 84 12.31 5.63 3.85
C ARG A 84 13.59 5.39 3.04
N ILE A 85 14.44 6.41 2.98
CA ILE A 85 15.74 6.36 2.33
C ILE A 85 16.66 5.35 3.05
N GLN A 86 16.75 5.36 4.37
CA GLN A 86 17.58 4.42 5.13
C GLN A 86 17.21 2.94 4.88
N ARG A 87 15.91 2.61 4.76
CA ARG A 87 15.45 1.25 4.44
C ARG A 87 15.77 0.83 3.00
N GLN A 88 15.78 1.75 2.05
CA GLN A 88 16.18 1.44 0.67
C GLN A 88 17.70 1.31 0.55
N TRP A 89 18.46 2.14 1.27
CA TRP A 89 19.92 2.12 1.28
C TRP A 89 20.48 0.82 1.87
N SER A 90 19.90 0.25 2.93
CA SER A 90 20.37 -1.02 3.49
C SER A 90 20.22 -2.20 2.51
N ARG A 91 19.17 -2.22 1.69
CA ARG A 91 18.96 -3.24 0.65
C ARG A 91 19.99 -3.12 -0.47
N LEU A 92 20.30 -1.90 -0.91
CA LEU A 92 21.33 -1.65 -1.91
C LEU A 92 22.73 -2.04 -1.41
N VAL A 93 23.05 -1.70 -0.15
CA VAL A 93 24.33 -2.09 0.46
C VAL A 93 24.50 -3.62 0.48
N SER A 94 23.46 -4.36 0.84
CA SER A 94 23.52 -5.84 0.83
C SER A 94 23.80 -6.40 -0.56
N GLN A 95 23.09 -5.91 -1.59
CA GLN A 95 23.29 -6.37 -2.98
C GLN A 95 24.70 -6.07 -3.50
N VAL A 96 25.23 -4.88 -3.20
CA VAL A 96 26.60 -4.49 -3.57
C VAL A 96 27.64 -5.38 -2.87
N CYS A 97 27.47 -5.66 -1.57
CA CYS A 97 28.36 -6.55 -0.84
C CYS A 97 28.41 -7.97 -1.43
N TYR A 98 27.25 -8.54 -1.77
CA TYR A 98 27.21 -9.86 -2.43
C TYR A 98 27.95 -9.87 -3.77
N GLY A 99 27.79 -8.82 -4.58
CA GLY A 99 28.52 -8.68 -5.85
C GLY A 99 30.04 -8.61 -5.67
N ILE A 100 30.51 -7.82 -4.69
CA ILE A 100 31.93 -7.68 -4.38
C ILE A 100 32.54 -9.02 -3.92
N ILE A 101 31.84 -9.75 -3.04
CA ILE A 101 32.29 -11.06 -2.54
C ILE A 101 32.45 -12.05 -3.71
N LEU A 102 31.44 -12.16 -4.57
CA LEU A 102 31.50 -13.05 -5.73
C LEU A 102 32.64 -12.68 -6.68
N PHE A 103 32.84 -11.38 -6.93
CA PHE A 103 33.93 -10.91 -7.78
C PHE A 103 35.31 -11.29 -7.21
N LEU A 104 35.55 -11.04 -5.92
CA LEU A 104 36.80 -11.42 -5.26
C LEU A 104 37.05 -12.93 -5.31
N GLN A 105 35.99 -13.73 -5.14
CA GLN A 105 36.09 -15.19 -5.24
C GLN A 105 36.47 -15.66 -6.65
N VAL A 106 35.94 -15.02 -7.70
CA VAL A 106 36.33 -15.32 -9.09
C VAL A 106 37.77 -14.90 -9.36
N VAL A 107 38.18 -13.71 -8.91
CA VAL A 107 39.55 -13.22 -9.10
C VAL A 107 40.56 -14.14 -8.42
N THR A 108 40.31 -14.51 -7.17
CA THR A 108 41.18 -15.45 -6.44
C THR A 108 41.24 -16.83 -7.12
N TYR A 109 40.12 -17.33 -7.63
CA TYR A 109 40.09 -18.56 -8.43
C TYR A 109 40.92 -18.45 -9.71
N GLN A 110 40.79 -17.36 -10.48
CA GLN A 110 41.59 -17.17 -11.69
C GLN A 110 43.07 -17.03 -11.41
N VAL A 111 43.44 -16.31 -10.34
CA VAL A 111 44.83 -16.14 -9.92
C VAL A 111 45.43 -17.48 -9.51
N THR A 112 44.71 -18.28 -8.71
CA THR A 112 45.16 -19.62 -8.29
C THR A 112 45.28 -20.58 -9.48
N MET A 113 44.34 -20.57 -10.42
CA MET A 113 44.41 -21.37 -11.66
C MET A 113 45.55 -20.95 -12.58
N THR A 114 45.84 -19.64 -12.66
CA THR A 114 46.95 -19.14 -13.48
C THR A 114 48.29 -19.48 -12.84
N LEU A 115 48.41 -19.30 -11.52
CA LEU A 115 49.58 -19.69 -10.75
C LEU A 115 49.83 -21.20 -10.80
N SER A 116 48.79 -22.03 -10.66
CA SER A 116 48.94 -23.49 -10.75
C SER A 116 49.41 -23.92 -12.13
N ARG A 117 48.90 -23.28 -13.20
CA ARG A 117 49.37 -23.49 -14.57
C ARG A 117 50.84 -23.11 -14.75
N TYR A 118 51.29 -22.00 -14.17
CA TYR A 118 52.70 -21.58 -14.24
C TYR A 118 53.62 -22.47 -13.38
N ILE A 119 53.17 -22.93 -12.22
CA ILE A 119 53.96 -23.77 -11.31
C ILE A 119 54.06 -25.23 -11.82
N MET A 120 53.08 -25.74 -12.56
CA MET A 120 53.11 -27.09 -13.15
C MET A 120 54.01 -27.21 -14.39
N GLU A 121 54.67 -26.13 -14.81
CA GLU A 121 55.54 -26.13 -15.99
C GLU A 121 57.02 -25.75 -15.71
N PRO A 122 57.75 -26.36 -14.74
CA PRO A 122 59.20 -26.13 -14.61
C PRO A 122 60.09 -27.22 -15.24
N GLU A 123 59.59 -28.39 -15.66
CA GLU A 123 60.49 -29.54 -15.94
C GLU A 123 60.27 -30.28 -17.27
N ARG A 124 60.32 -29.59 -18.41
CA ARG A 124 60.47 -30.29 -19.72
C ARG A 124 61.70 -29.92 -20.55
N ALA A 125 62.64 -29.14 -20.01
CA ALA A 125 63.81 -28.67 -20.77
C ALA A 125 65.16 -29.35 -20.43
N ALA A 126 65.22 -30.36 -19.55
CA ALA A 126 66.51 -30.84 -19.02
C ALA A 126 66.95 -32.29 -19.36
N TYR A 127 66.10 -33.15 -19.95
CA TYR A 127 66.51 -34.53 -20.28
C TYR A 127 66.40 -34.82 -21.78
N GLY A 128 67.43 -34.39 -22.52
CA GLY A 128 67.50 -34.58 -23.95
C GLY A 128 68.87 -34.25 -24.55
N ARG A 129 69.96 -34.81 -24.01
CA ARG A 129 71.22 -34.91 -24.76
C ARG A 129 71.69 -36.36 -24.77
N PRO A 130 71.80 -37.02 -25.94
CA PRO A 130 72.56 -38.26 -26.05
C PRO A 130 74.06 -37.92 -25.94
N TRP A 131 74.74 -38.56 -24.99
CA TRP A 131 76.19 -38.56 -24.89
C TRP A 131 76.79 -39.20 -26.16
N ARG A 132 77.62 -38.45 -26.89
CA ARG A 132 78.57 -39.03 -27.85
C ARG A 132 79.88 -39.29 -27.12
N GLY A 133 80.32 -40.54 -27.17
CA GLY A 133 81.64 -41.03 -26.78
C GLY A 133 81.81 -42.41 -27.36
#